data_AF-A0AAV1RDE3-F1
#
_entry.id   AF-A0AAV1RDE3-F1
#
_cell.length_a   1.000
_cell.length_b   1.000
_cell.length_c   1.000
_cell.angle_alpha   90.00
_cell.angle_beta   90.00
_cell.angle_gamma   90.00
#
_symmetry.space_group_name_H-M   'P 1'
#
loop_
_entity.id
_entity.type
_entity.pdbx_description
1 polymer ?
#
loop_
_entity_poly.entity_id
_entity_poly.type
_entity_poly.pdbx_seq_one_letter_code
_entity_poly.pdbx_strand_id
1 'polypeptide(L)'
;MARQPLLLSKSSISVNACIKERKHDNSNSNTVQLPEKTRNSRVLVLGGTGRVGGSTAIALSKFFPDLRIIIGGRNREKGDAMVAQLGKNSEFTEVNIEIVDSLEAALNGPFQQAEKCNVLEAAIETKTAYVDVCDDTSYALRAKSLKDRALAANIPAITTGGIYPGVSNVMAAELVRAAETESEGKPERLR
;
A
#
# COMPACT_ATOMS: atom_id res chain seq x y z
N MET A 1 -49.03 12.31 44.92
CA MET A 1 -48.11 13.15 44.12
C MET A 1 -47.33 12.25 43.18
N ALA A 2 -47.71 12.24 41.90
CA ALA A 2 -47.11 11.40 40.87
C ALA A 2 -45.79 12.02 40.36
N ARG A 3 -44.76 11.19 40.20
CA ARG A 3 -43.47 11.57 39.60
C ARG A 3 -43.63 11.72 38.09
N GLN A 4 -43.32 12.89 37.54
CA GLN A 4 -43.11 13.08 36.10
C GLN A 4 -41.78 12.45 35.68
N PRO A 5 -41.72 11.69 34.56
CA PRO A 5 -40.47 11.31 33.95
C PRO A 5 -39.95 12.44 33.03
N LEU A 6 -38.67 12.79 33.21
CA LEU A 6 -37.91 13.65 32.32
C LEU A 6 -37.76 12.96 30.95
N LEU A 7 -38.34 13.58 29.92
CA LEU A 7 -38.11 13.23 28.51
C LEU A 7 -36.66 13.55 28.13
N LEU A 8 -35.82 12.53 27.97
CA LEU A 8 -34.56 12.66 27.21
C LEU A 8 -34.91 12.73 25.71
N SER A 9 -34.78 13.91 25.11
CA SER A 9 -34.79 14.05 23.66
C SER A 9 -33.56 13.35 23.08
N LYS A 10 -33.75 12.21 22.41
CA LYS A 10 -32.72 11.60 21.58
C LYS A 10 -32.57 12.44 20.31
N SER A 11 -31.71 13.45 20.35
CA SER A 11 -31.15 14.05 19.14
C SER A 11 -30.07 13.11 18.62
N SER A 12 -30.48 12.18 17.75
CA SER A 12 -29.55 11.42 16.90
C SER A 12 -28.86 12.39 15.94
N ILE A 13 -27.62 12.76 16.28
CA ILE A 13 -26.73 13.47 15.38
C ILE A 13 -26.13 12.41 14.46
N SER A 14 -26.66 12.30 13.25
CA SER A 14 -25.99 11.57 12.18
C SER A 14 -24.70 12.32 11.84
N VAL A 15 -23.55 11.75 12.18
CA VAL A 15 -22.25 12.25 11.75
C VAL A 15 -22.12 11.90 10.27
N ASN A 16 -22.51 12.83 9.40
CA ASN A 16 -22.15 12.77 7.99
C ASN A 16 -20.65 13.01 7.89
N ALA A 17 -19.88 11.94 7.70
CA ALA A 17 -18.53 12.06 7.17
C ALA A 17 -18.65 12.81 5.83
N CYS A 18 -18.16 14.06 5.79
CA CYS A 18 -18.16 14.87 4.59
C CYS A 18 -17.14 14.31 3.60
N ILE A 19 -17.48 13.20 2.96
CA ILE A 19 -17.01 12.90 1.62
C ILE A 19 -17.80 13.85 0.74
N LYS A 20 -17.12 14.83 0.15
CA LYS A 20 -17.70 15.71 -0.85
C LYS A 20 -18.32 14.82 -1.93
N GLU A 21 -19.65 14.66 -1.91
CA GLU A 21 -20.38 13.86 -2.90
C GLU A 21 -20.08 14.46 -4.28
N ARG A 22 -19.21 13.77 -5.04
CA ARG A 22 -19.18 13.97 -6.48
C ARG A 22 -20.46 13.36 -7.01
N LYS A 23 -21.23 14.17 -7.74
CA LYS A 23 -22.45 13.75 -8.43
C LYS A 23 -22.23 12.38 -9.10
N HIS A 24 -23.17 11.49 -8.86
CA HIS A 24 -23.23 10.15 -9.41
C HIS A 24 -23.40 10.25 -10.93
N ASP A 25 -22.28 10.31 -11.66
CA ASP A 25 -22.27 9.97 -13.08
C ASP A 25 -22.26 8.45 -13.18
N ASN A 26 -23.35 7.92 -13.74
CA ASN A 26 -23.62 6.51 -13.91
C ASN A 26 -22.75 5.92 -15.04
N SER A 27 -21.43 5.95 -14.84
CA SER A 27 -20.45 5.25 -15.68
C SER A 27 -19.61 4.36 -14.77
N ASN A 28 -19.65 3.07 -15.05
CA ASN A 28 -19.10 1.99 -14.23
C ASN A 28 -17.56 1.92 -14.31
N SER A 29 -16.86 3.05 -14.19
CA SER A 29 -15.42 3.14 -14.36
C SER A 29 -14.76 3.58 -13.05
N ASN A 30 -14.34 2.61 -12.24
CA ASN A 30 -13.50 2.78 -11.05
C ASN A 30 -12.08 3.29 -11.39
N THR A 31 -11.93 4.15 -12.40
CA THR A 31 -10.64 4.70 -12.83
C THR A 31 -10.28 5.93 -12.01
N VAL A 32 -9.11 5.91 -11.41
CA VAL A 32 -8.54 7.07 -10.70
C VAL A 32 -7.67 7.84 -11.69
N GLN A 33 -7.91 9.14 -11.83
CA GLN A 33 -7.08 9.99 -12.70
C GLN A 33 -5.71 10.21 -12.04
N LEU A 34 -4.66 9.67 -12.66
CA LEU A 34 -3.28 9.96 -12.27
C LEU A 34 -2.88 11.38 -12.70
N PRO A 35 -2.05 12.08 -11.90
CA PRO A 35 -1.36 13.28 -12.36
C PRO A 35 -0.65 13.02 -13.69
N GLU A 36 -0.65 14.00 -14.61
CA GLU A 36 -0.06 13.82 -15.95
C GLU A 36 1.40 13.34 -15.90
N LYS A 37 2.18 13.83 -14.93
CA LYS A 37 3.57 13.43 -14.68
C LYS A 37 3.75 11.92 -14.42
N THR A 38 2.70 11.24 -13.98
CA THR A 38 2.70 9.81 -13.63
C THR A 38 1.94 8.94 -14.62
N ARG A 39 1.36 9.53 -15.67
CA ARG A 39 0.74 8.79 -16.77
C ARG A 39 1.84 7.99 -17.48
N ASN A 40 1.60 6.70 -17.78
CA ASN A 40 2.59 5.79 -18.38
C ASN A 40 3.82 5.45 -17.52
N SER A 41 3.78 5.73 -16.21
CA SER A 41 4.78 5.27 -15.25
C SER A 41 4.90 3.74 -15.27
N ARG A 42 6.12 3.25 -15.04
CA ARG A 42 6.40 1.81 -14.88
C ARG A 42 6.27 1.43 -13.41
N VAL A 43 5.60 0.33 -13.13
CA VAL A 43 5.45 -0.23 -11.78
C VAL A 43 5.87 -1.69 -11.80
N LEU A 44 6.90 -2.03 -11.02
CA LEU A 44 7.34 -3.40 -10.85
C LEU A 44 6.73 -4.00 -9.59
N VAL A 45 5.96 -5.07 -9.77
CA VAL A 45 5.31 -5.82 -8.71
C VAL A 45 6.09 -7.11 -8.46
N LEU A 46 6.90 -7.11 -7.40
CA LEU A 46 7.67 -8.28 -6.99
C LEU A 46 6.82 -9.27 -6.22
N GLY A 47 7.04 -10.55 -6.48
CA GLY A 47 6.10 -11.57 -6.05
C GLY A 47 4.75 -11.41 -6.73
N GLY A 48 4.73 -10.81 -7.94
CA GLY A 48 3.51 -10.58 -8.73
C GLY A 48 2.81 -11.86 -9.17
N THR A 49 3.51 -13.01 -9.14
CA THR A 49 2.92 -14.34 -9.35
C THR A 49 2.33 -14.96 -8.07
N GLY A 50 2.41 -14.26 -6.94
CA GLY A 50 1.88 -14.69 -5.63
C GLY A 50 0.50 -14.11 -5.34
N ARG A 51 -0.10 -14.50 -4.21
CA ARG A 51 -1.47 -14.08 -3.84
C ARG A 51 -1.61 -12.57 -3.70
N VAL A 52 -0.75 -11.95 -2.91
CA VAL A 52 -0.82 -10.50 -2.63
C VAL A 52 -0.36 -9.70 -3.84
N GLY A 53 0.85 -9.96 -4.35
CA GLY A 53 1.38 -9.25 -5.52
C GLY A 53 0.50 -9.39 -6.77
N GLY A 54 -0.05 -10.57 -7.05
CA GLY A 54 -0.98 -10.76 -8.17
C GLY A 54 -2.27 -9.97 -8.01
N SER A 55 -2.86 -9.98 -6.81
CA SER A 55 -4.04 -9.16 -6.50
C SER A 55 -3.75 -7.66 -6.63
N THR A 56 -2.57 -7.21 -6.18
CA THR A 56 -2.09 -5.83 -6.35
C THR A 56 -1.95 -5.47 -7.82
N ALA A 57 -1.34 -6.33 -8.65
CA ALA A 57 -1.18 -6.08 -10.08
C ALA A 57 -2.54 -5.96 -10.80
N ILE A 58 -3.49 -6.85 -10.48
CA ILE A 58 -4.86 -6.80 -11.02
C ILE A 58 -5.59 -5.53 -10.58
N ALA A 59 -5.42 -5.11 -9.32
CA ALA A 59 -6.03 -3.86 -8.85
C ALA A 59 -5.42 -2.66 -9.59
N LEU A 60 -4.08 -2.59 -9.69
CA LEU A 60 -3.39 -1.51 -10.38
C LEU A 60 -3.83 -1.39 -11.85
N SER A 61 -3.96 -2.50 -12.58
CA SER A 61 -4.38 -2.46 -13.99
C SER A 61 -5.81 -1.94 -14.17
N LYS A 62 -6.69 -2.23 -13.20
CA LYS A 62 -8.09 -1.75 -13.21
C LYS A 62 -8.22 -0.27 -12.82
N PHE A 63 -7.55 0.14 -11.74
CA PHE A 63 -7.64 1.52 -11.24
C PHE A 63 -6.85 2.49 -12.13
N PHE A 64 -5.77 2.02 -12.76
CA PHE A 64 -4.81 2.83 -13.50
C PHE A 64 -4.41 2.16 -14.83
N PRO A 65 -5.30 2.15 -15.85
CA PRO A 65 -5.06 1.46 -17.12
C PRO A 65 -3.87 2.00 -17.94
N ASP A 66 -3.44 3.23 -17.65
CA ASP A 66 -2.29 3.86 -18.29
C ASP A 66 -0.94 3.45 -17.67
N LEU A 67 -0.92 2.64 -16.60
CA LEU A 67 0.34 2.16 -16.03
C LEU A 67 0.95 1.03 -16.85
N ARG A 68 2.28 1.01 -16.92
CA ARG A 68 3.05 -0.13 -17.42
C ARG A 68 3.44 -1.03 -16.27
N ILE A 69 2.77 -2.17 -16.15
CA ILE A 69 2.93 -3.08 -15.01
C ILE A 69 3.91 -4.20 -15.38
N ILE A 70 4.97 -4.32 -14.59
CA ILE A 70 5.98 -5.36 -14.75
C ILE A 70 5.76 -6.38 -13.63
N ILE A 71 5.49 -7.62 -14.00
CA ILE A 71 5.32 -8.72 -13.05
C ILE A 71 6.69 -9.34 -12.80
N GLY A 72 7.19 -9.20 -11.57
CA GLY A 72 8.43 -9.81 -11.13
C GLY A 72 8.18 -11.10 -10.35
N GLY A 73 8.76 -12.22 -10.79
CA GLY A 73 8.64 -13.50 -10.10
C GLY A 73 9.61 -14.56 -10.60
N ARG A 74 9.64 -15.72 -9.93
CA ARG A 74 10.58 -16.82 -10.24
C ARG A 74 10.05 -17.82 -11.28
N ASN A 75 8.75 -17.85 -11.52
CA ASN A 75 8.11 -18.85 -12.38
C ASN A 75 7.58 -18.16 -13.63
N ARG A 76 8.24 -18.42 -14.76
CA ARG A 76 7.89 -17.89 -16.08
C ARG A 76 6.45 -18.18 -16.48
N GLU A 77 6.03 -19.44 -16.36
CA GLU A 77 4.67 -19.88 -16.73
C GLU A 77 3.58 -19.12 -15.96
N LYS A 78 3.74 -18.97 -14.63
CA LYS A 78 2.82 -18.16 -13.81
C LYS A 78 2.89 -16.67 -14.15
N GLY A 79 4.07 -16.20 -14.54
CA GLY A 79 4.29 -14.84 -15.03
C GLY A 79 3.52 -14.56 -16.31
N ASP A 80 3.65 -15.44 -17.30
CA ASP A 80 2.98 -15.34 -18.60
C ASP A 80 1.46 -15.44 -18.43
N ALA A 81 0.98 -16.31 -17.55
CA ALA A 81 -0.45 -16.39 -17.20
C ALA A 81 -0.98 -15.08 -16.59
N MET A 82 -0.20 -14.44 -15.72
CA MET A 82 -0.57 -13.13 -15.14
C MET A 82 -0.55 -12.03 -16.20
N VAL A 83 0.44 -11.98 -17.08
CA VAL A 83 0.49 -11.01 -18.20
C VAL A 83 -0.70 -11.19 -19.12
N ALA A 84 -1.04 -12.44 -19.48
CA ALA A 84 -2.23 -12.74 -20.28
C ALA A 84 -3.52 -12.27 -19.59
N GLN A 85 -3.61 -12.38 -18.27
CA GLN A 85 -4.74 -11.90 -17.48
C GLN A 85 -4.84 -10.37 -17.43
N LEU A 86 -3.71 -9.66 -17.31
CA LEU A 86 -3.66 -8.19 -17.21
C LEU A 86 -3.86 -7.52 -18.58
N GLY A 87 -3.38 -8.15 -19.65
CA GLY A 87 -3.51 -7.66 -21.02
C GLY A 87 -2.50 -6.57 -21.37
N LYS A 88 -2.96 -5.51 -22.04
CA LYS A 88 -2.10 -4.43 -22.54
C LYS A 88 -1.33 -3.75 -21.40
N ASN A 89 -0.16 -3.19 -21.75
CA ASN A 89 0.73 -2.50 -20.81
C ASN A 89 1.23 -3.38 -19.66
N SER A 90 1.32 -4.70 -19.86
CA SER A 90 1.92 -5.61 -18.89
C SER A 90 3.04 -6.45 -19.51
N GLU A 91 4.09 -6.70 -18.73
CA GLU A 91 5.22 -7.54 -19.12
C GLU A 91 5.67 -8.39 -17.92
N PHE A 92 6.32 -9.53 -18.16
CA PHE A 92 6.89 -10.37 -17.11
C PHE A 92 8.42 -10.35 -17.17
N THR A 93 9.03 -10.16 -16.01
CA THR A 93 10.48 -10.31 -15.84
C THR A 93 10.74 -11.37 -14.79
N GLU A 94 11.67 -12.27 -15.12
CA GLU A 94 12.08 -13.29 -14.19
C GLU A 94 13.06 -12.68 -13.20
N VAL A 95 12.66 -12.71 -11.94
CA VAL A 95 13.44 -12.16 -10.85
C VAL A 95 13.76 -13.31 -9.92
N ASN A 96 15.01 -13.77 -10.00
CA ASN A 96 15.59 -14.56 -8.94
C ASN A 96 16.40 -13.64 -8.03
N ILE A 97 16.17 -13.87 -6.77
CA ILE A 97 16.35 -12.97 -5.65
C ILE A 97 17.50 -13.43 -4.76
N GLU A 98 17.95 -14.66 -4.99
CA GLU A 98 19.05 -15.36 -4.35
C GLU A 98 20.34 -15.30 -5.20
N ILE A 99 20.28 -14.74 -6.42
CA ILE A 99 21.41 -14.64 -7.35
C ILE A 99 21.80 -13.15 -7.47
N VAL A 100 23.03 -12.82 -7.06
CA VAL A 100 23.50 -11.43 -6.85
C VAL A 100 24.06 -10.76 -8.11
N ASP A 101 24.14 -11.48 -9.24
CA ASP A 101 24.88 -11.00 -10.41
C ASP A 101 23.99 -10.24 -11.42
N SER A 102 23.49 -9.07 -11.04
CA SER A 102 23.55 -7.82 -11.84
C SER A 102 22.75 -6.69 -11.17
N LEU A 103 23.35 -5.50 -11.18
CA LEU A 103 22.84 -4.26 -10.57
C LEU A 103 21.60 -3.70 -11.32
N GLU A 104 21.30 -4.18 -12.53
CA GLU A 104 20.14 -3.76 -13.33
C GLU A 104 18.94 -4.73 -13.27
N ALA A 105 19.12 -5.96 -12.76
CA ALA A 105 18.05 -6.92 -12.52
C ALA A 105 17.62 -6.96 -11.04
N ALA A 106 17.95 -5.91 -10.30
CA ALA A 106 17.61 -5.76 -8.90
C ALA A 106 16.15 -6.15 -8.69
N LEU A 107 15.89 -7.01 -7.70
CA LEU A 107 14.84 -6.86 -6.69
C LEU A 107 14.57 -8.23 -6.02
N ASN A 108 15.27 -8.44 -4.90
CA ASN A 108 15.42 -9.72 -4.23
C ASN A 108 14.29 -10.04 -3.20
N GLY A 109 13.31 -10.88 -3.53
CA GLY A 109 12.15 -11.42 -2.76
C GLY A 109 12.43 -12.40 -1.61
N PRO A 110 11.58 -13.43 -1.34
CA PRO A 110 10.33 -13.18 -0.64
C PRO A 110 10.57 -12.28 0.58
N PHE A 111 9.68 -11.33 0.78
CA PHE A 111 9.85 -10.27 1.76
C PHE A 111 9.99 -10.72 3.21
N GLN A 112 9.44 -11.88 3.55
CA GLN A 112 9.41 -12.41 4.90
C GLN A 112 10.71 -13.17 5.19
N GLN A 113 11.31 -12.92 6.35
CA GLN A 113 12.53 -13.58 6.85
C GLN A 113 13.84 -13.22 6.13
N ALA A 114 13.84 -12.30 5.17
CA ALA A 114 15.07 -11.82 4.55
C ALA A 114 15.95 -11.08 5.58
N GLU A 115 17.21 -11.49 5.72
CA GLU A 115 18.17 -10.86 6.63
C GLU A 115 18.56 -9.44 6.18
N LYS A 116 18.40 -9.14 4.89
CA LYS A 116 18.72 -7.85 4.27
C LYS A 116 17.49 -7.22 3.63
N CYS A 117 17.50 -5.90 3.52
CA CYS A 117 16.44 -5.13 2.87
C CYS A 117 16.78 -4.84 1.40
N ASN A 118 17.33 -5.84 0.69
CA ASN A 118 17.89 -5.71 -0.66
C ASN A 118 16.98 -4.95 -1.65
N VAL A 119 15.66 -5.18 -1.59
CA VAL A 119 14.68 -4.49 -2.45
C VAL A 119 14.62 -2.99 -2.17
N LEU A 120 14.56 -2.61 -0.89
CA LEU A 120 14.56 -1.21 -0.48
C LEU A 120 15.91 -0.56 -0.76
N GLU A 121 17.01 -1.27 -0.54
CA GLU A 121 18.36 -0.77 -0.86
C GLU A 121 18.51 -0.49 -2.36
N ALA A 122 18.09 -1.41 -3.21
CA ALA A 122 18.08 -1.20 -4.65
C ALA A 122 17.16 -0.05 -5.07
N ALA A 123 15.99 0.10 -4.43
CA ALA A 123 15.11 1.24 -4.68
C ALA A 123 15.79 2.58 -4.33
N ILE A 124 16.51 2.64 -3.21
CA ILE A 124 17.31 3.80 -2.82
C ILE A 124 18.40 4.09 -3.86
N GLU A 125 19.17 3.09 -4.27
CA GLU A 125 20.28 3.23 -5.22
C GLU A 125 19.80 3.69 -6.60
N THR A 126 18.67 3.15 -7.06
CA THR A 126 18.05 3.49 -8.36
C THR A 126 17.15 4.73 -8.30
N LYS A 127 17.01 5.34 -7.11
CA LYS A 127 16.10 6.46 -6.85
C LYS A 127 14.64 6.17 -7.24
N THR A 128 14.19 4.95 -6.98
CA THR A 128 12.84 4.45 -7.28
C THR A 128 11.94 4.55 -6.04
N ALA A 129 10.71 5.01 -6.21
CA ALA A 129 9.70 4.98 -5.16
C ALA A 129 9.40 3.54 -4.72
N TYR A 130 9.20 3.33 -3.42
CA TYR A 130 9.12 1.99 -2.85
C TYR A 130 7.91 1.81 -1.94
N VAL A 131 7.25 0.65 -2.04
CA VAL A 131 6.19 0.22 -1.13
C VAL A 131 6.33 -1.28 -0.86
N ASP A 132 6.21 -1.68 0.41
CA ASP A 132 6.05 -3.09 0.80
C ASP A 132 4.90 -3.32 1.78
N VAL A 133 4.50 -4.58 1.89
CA VAL A 133 3.43 -5.07 2.78
C VAL A 133 3.97 -6.13 3.74
N CYS A 134 5.27 -6.10 4.06
CA CYS A 134 5.89 -7.09 4.92
C CYS A 134 5.42 -6.92 6.37
N ASP A 135 5.09 -8.03 7.01
CA ASP A 135 4.63 -8.10 8.40
C ASP A 135 5.71 -8.61 9.36
N ASP A 136 6.91 -8.96 8.85
CA ASP A 136 8.02 -9.40 9.68
C ASP A 136 8.59 -8.23 10.51
N THR A 137 8.58 -8.39 11.83
CA THR A 137 9.02 -7.34 12.76
C THR A 137 10.50 -7.03 12.62
N SER A 138 11.33 -8.06 12.44
CA SER A 138 12.77 -7.89 12.32
C SER A 138 13.15 -7.16 11.03
N TYR A 139 12.48 -7.50 9.93
CA TYR A 139 12.57 -6.82 8.64
C TYR A 139 12.13 -5.37 8.75
N ALA A 140 10.98 -5.11 9.38
CA ALA A 140 10.47 -3.75 9.58
C ALA A 140 11.46 -2.85 10.33
N LEU A 141 12.14 -3.38 11.36
CA LEU A 141 13.17 -2.64 12.10
C LEU A 141 14.39 -2.32 11.22
N ARG A 142 14.86 -3.27 10.42
CA ARG A 142 15.96 -3.06 9.47
C ARG A 142 15.57 -2.07 8.36
N ALA A 143 14.39 -2.20 7.78
CA ALA A 143 13.93 -1.30 6.73
C ALA A 143 13.81 0.14 7.25
N LYS A 144 13.35 0.32 8.50
CA LYS A 144 13.29 1.64 9.16
C LYS A 144 14.67 2.24 9.42
N SER A 145 15.72 1.44 9.64
CA SER A 145 17.08 1.97 9.81
C SER A 145 17.66 2.57 8.52
N LEU A 146 17.05 2.27 7.35
CA LEU A 146 17.41 2.86 6.05
C LEU A 146 16.78 4.24 5.79
N LYS A 147 16.03 4.80 6.76
CA LYS A 147 15.35 6.10 6.62
C LYS A 147 16.26 7.20 6.09
N ASP A 148 17.44 7.37 6.68
CA ASP A 148 18.33 8.49 6.32
C ASP A 148 18.90 8.31 4.90
N ARG A 149 19.15 7.07 4.48
CA ARG A 149 19.55 6.74 3.10
C ARG A 149 18.42 7.08 2.10
N ALA A 150 17.17 6.74 2.42
CA ALA A 150 16.03 7.05 1.57
C ALA A 150 15.77 8.57 1.46
N LEU A 151 15.92 9.30 2.57
CA LEU A 151 15.85 10.76 2.60
C LEU A 151 16.95 11.39 1.75
N ALA A 152 18.20 10.93 1.89
CA ALA A 152 19.33 11.40 1.10
C ALA A 152 19.17 11.13 -0.40
N ALA A 153 18.56 9.99 -0.77
CA ALA A 153 18.23 9.65 -2.15
C ALA A 153 16.99 10.40 -2.69
N ASN A 154 16.26 11.12 -1.83
CA ASN A 154 15.02 11.82 -2.13
C ASN A 154 13.94 10.91 -2.75
N ILE A 155 13.75 9.73 -2.17
CA ILE A 155 12.69 8.81 -2.58
C ILE A 155 11.62 8.63 -1.50
N PRO A 156 10.34 8.50 -1.88
CA PRO A 156 9.32 8.02 -0.95
C PRO A 156 9.45 6.50 -0.78
N ALA A 157 9.45 6.05 0.48
CA ALA A 157 9.46 4.64 0.84
C ALA A 157 8.40 4.36 1.92
N ILE A 158 7.41 3.51 1.62
CA ILE A 158 6.39 3.04 2.56
C ILE A 158 6.68 1.58 2.88
N THR A 159 7.14 1.31 4.10
CA THR A 159 7.35 -0.06 4.59
C THR A 159 6.14 -0.52 5.38
N THR A 160 5.87 -1.83 5.43
CA THR A 160 4.86 -2.43 6.32
C THR A 160 3.43 -1.90 6.07
N GLY A 161 3.09 -1.62 4.81
CA GLY A 161 1.83 -1.00 4.38
C GLY A 161 0.71 -1.98 4.04
N GLY A 162 0.63 -3.12 4.73
CA GLY A 162 -0.38 -4.16 4.49
C GLY A 162 -1.70 -3.94 5.24
N ILE A 163 -2.43 -5.03 5.49
CA ILE A 163 -3.65 -4.99 6.33
C ILE A 163 -3.26 -4.83 7.80
N TYR A 164 -2.34 -5.69 8.26
CA TYR A 164 -1.72 -5.66 9.58
C TYR A 164 -0.29 -6.16 9.44
N PRO A 165 0.73 -5.32 9.69
CA PRO A 165 0.68 -3.87 9.93
C PRO A 165 0.23 -3.08 8.68
N GLY A 166 -0.23 -1.82 8.87
CA GLY A 166 -0.60 -0.89 7.79
C GLY A 166 -1.98 -0.27 8.01
N VAL A 167 -3.03 -0.82 7.39
CA VAL A 167 -4.43 -0.39 7.61
C VAL A 167 -4.78 -0.39 9.10
N SER A 168 -4.32 -1.39 9.85
CA SER A 168 -4.46 -1.45 11.31
C SER A 168 -3.94 -0.20 12.03
N ASN A 169 -2.83 0.38 11.55
CA ASN A 169 -2.23 1.56 12.16
C ASN A 169 -3.04 2.83 11.84
N VAL A 170 -3.58 2.91 10.61
CA VAL A 170 -4.48 3.99 10.22
C VAL A 170 -5.78 3.93 11.02
N MET A 171 -6.36 2.74 11.20
CA MET A 171 -7.54 2.53 12.04
C MET A 171 -7.28 2.94 13.49
N ALA A 172 -6.15 2.53 14.07
CA ALA A 172 -5.78 2.91 15.43
C ALA A 172 -5.61 4.44 15.57
N ALA A 173 -4.95 5.09 14.60
CA ALA A 173 -4.80 6.55 14.58
C ALA A 173 -6.16 7.26 14.47
N GLU A 174 -7.08 6.75 13.65
CA GLU A 174 -8.41 7.31 13.49
C GLU A 174 -9.27 7.13 14.75
N LEU A 175 -9.15 6.00 15.45
CA LEU A 175 -9.81 5.79 16.75
C LEU A 175 -9.31 6.79 17.80
N VAL A 176 -8.00 7.05 17.86
CA VAL A 176 -7.44 8.08 18.75
C VAL A 176 -7.99 9.46 18.38
N ARG A 177 -7.99 9.81 17.09
CA ARG A 177 -8.52 11.09 16.60
C ARG A 177 -10.01 11.27 16.94
N ALA A 178 -10.82 10.23 16.74
CA ALA A 178 -12.24 10.26 17.07
C ALA A 178 -12.48 10.41 18.58
N ALA A 179 -11.70 9.69 19.40
CA ALA A 179 -11.76 9.82 20.86
C ALA A 179 -11.46 11.25 21.32
N GLU A 180 -10.42 11.90 20.79
CA GLU A 180 -10.09 13.30 21.12
C GLU A 180 -11.21 14.28 20.78
N THR A 181 -11.98 14.01 19.71
CA THR A 181 -13.10 14.89 19.32
C THR A 181 -14.37 14.65 20.12
N GLU A 182 -14.55 13.45 20.68
CA GLU A 182 -15.80 13.03 21.33
C GLU A 182 -15.70 13.02 22.87
N SER A 183 -14.50 12.94 23.45
CA SER A 183 -14.32 12.90 24.91
C SER A 183 -13.98 14.26 25.51
N GLU A 184 -14.56 14.58 26.67
CA GLU A 184 -14.21 15.76 27.48
C GLU A 184 -12.80 15.64 28.13
N GLY A 185 -12.13 14.49 28.00
CA GLY A 185 -10.78 14.22 28.52
C GLY A 185 -9.75 13.97 27.40
N LYS A 186 -8.46 14.15 27.69
CA LYS A 186 -7.38 13.80 26.74
C LYS A 186 -7.06 12.30 26.84
N PRO A 187 -6.90 11.57 25.72
CA PRO A 187 -6.41 10.21 25.74
C PRO A 187 -5.03 10.13 26.42
N GLU A 188 -4.87 9.21 27.37
CA GLU A 188 -3.59 8.97 28.03
C GLU A 188 -2.81 7.86 27.31
N ARG A 189 -1.49 7.98 27.30
CA ARG A 189 -0.60 6.95 26.77
C ARG A 189 -0.62 5.74 27.72
N LEU A 190 -1.16 4.61 27.25
CA LEU A 190 -1.02 3.33 27.95
C LEU A 190 0.46 2.95 28.00
N ARG A 191 0.92 2.56 29.19
CA ARG A 191 2.31 2.26 29.53
C ARG A 191 2.91 1.18 28.64
#